data_AF-A0A2Z6E116-F1
#
_entry.id   AF-A0A2Z6E116-F1
#
_cell.length_a   1.000
_cell.length_b   1.000
_cell.length_c   1.000
_cell.angle_alpha   90.00
_cell.angle_beta   90.00
_cell.angle_gamma   90.00
#
_symmetry.space_group_name_H-M   'P 1'
#
loop_
_entity.id
_entity.type
_entity.pdbx_description
1 polymer ?
#
loop_
_entity_poly.entity_id
_entity_poly.type
_entity_poly.pdbx_seq_one_letter_code
_entity_poly.pdbx_strand_id
1 'polypeptide(L)'
;MPQPAWARLWKCDAGHGEVLYTNDMRVTRGKRCELLTLPEAQPGPSRRAGNTTPTTSRPVGEPAQLVPRDDLRRRILRTELENEQKQIATLETELATAPADAQATLRQRLERHRRNLEAITRELDRLR
;
A
#
# COMPACT_ATOMS: atom_id res chain seq x y z
N MET A 1 24.74 8.84 19.38
CA MET A 1 23.77 7.78 19.03
C MET A 1 22.43 8.44 18.78
N PRO A 2 21.89 8.46 17.55
CA PRO A 2 20.53 8.97 17.33
C PRO A 2 19.54 7.97 17.94
N GLN A 3 18.65 8.46 18.79
CA GLN A 3 17.65 7.64 19.48
C GLN A 3 16.63 7.08 18.47
N PRO A 4 16.11 5.84 18.68
CA PRO A 4 15.09 5.29 17.81
C PRO A 4 13.84 6.18 17.87
N ALA A 5 13.34 6.58 16.69
CA ALA A 5 12.08 7.29 16.57
C ALA A 5 10.94 6.34 16.96
N TRP A 6 10.58 6.31 18.24
CA TRP A 6 9.39 5.62 18.71
C TRP A 6 8.17 6.35 18.15
N ALA A 7 7.37 5.63 17.36
CA ALA A 7 6.07 6.11 16.91
C ALA A 7 5.16 6.33 18.14
N ARG A 8 4.70 7.56 18.37
CA ARG A 8 3.79 7.88 19.48
C ARG A 8 2.40 7.40 19.08
N LEU A 9 1.94 6.26 19.59
CA LEU A 9 0.62 5.74 19.27
C LEU A 9 -0.44 6.35 20.21
N TRP A 10 -1.42 7.03 19.64
CA TRP A 10 -2.53 7.64 20.38
C TRP A 10 -3.81 6.84 20.16
N LYS A 11 -4.62 6.69 21.21
CA LYS A 11 -5.99 6.18 21.14
C LYS A 11 -6.95 7.31 21.39
N CYS A 12 -7.77 7.62 20.39
CA CYS A 12 -8.78 8.65 20.46
C CYS A 12 -10.16 8.02 20.62
N ASP A 13 -10.93 8.44 21.63
CA ASP A 13 -12.36 8.20 21.66
C ASP A 13 -13.07 9.31 20.86
N ALA A 14 -13.83 8.91 19.85
CA ALA A 14 -14.55 9.85 18.99
C ALA A 14 -15.98 10.16 19.51
N GLY A 15 -16.26 9.93 20.80
CA GLY A 15 -17.56 10.23 21.42
C GLY A 15 -18.75 9.36 20.98
N HIS A 16 -18.61 8.53 19.95
CA HIS A 16 -19.67 7.69 19.36
C HIS A 16 -19.39 6.17 19.46
N GLY A 17 -18.51 5.75 20.36
CA GLY A 17 -18.09 4.34 20.52
C GLY A 17 -17.00 3.87 19.54
N GLU A 18 -16.62 4.71 18.58
CA GLU A 18 -15.51 4.46 17.67
C GLU A 18 -14.17 4.84 18.32
N VAL A 19 -13.27 3.87 18.40
CA VAL A 19 -11.91 4.03 18.93
C VAL A 19 -10.94 4.10 17.76
N LEU A 20 -10.28 5.24 17.59
CA LEU A 20 -9.28 5.45 16.55
C LEU A 20 -7.87 5.38 17.13
N TYR A 21 -7.04 4.52 16.58
CA TYR A 21 -5.61 4.48 16.90
C TYR A 21 -4.81 5.22 15.81
N THR A 22 -4.00 6.21 16.18
CA THR A 22 -3.24 7.04 15.23
C THR A 22 -1.84 7.38 15.73
N ASN A 23 -0.87 7.43 14.82
CA ASN A 23 0.48 7.96 15.07
C ASN A 23 0.62 9.44 14.64
N ASP A 24 -0.44 10.03 14.10
CA ASP A 24 -0.44 11.43 13.66
C ASP A 24 -1.05 12.34 14.74
N MET A 25 -0.20 13.20 15.31
CA MET A 25 -0.57 14.19 16.33
C MET A 25 -1.52 15.28 15.80
N ARG A 26 -1.69 15.41 14.48
CA ARG A 26 -2.68 16.35 13.90
C ARG A 26 -4.11 15.85 14.11
N VAL A 27 -4.29 14.53 14.08
CA VAL A 27 -5.59 13.87 14.22
C VAL A 27 -6.05 13.85 15.69
N THR A 28 -5.14 14.08 16.63
CA THR A 28 -5.45 14.09 18.07
C THR A 28 -6.00 15.43 18.57
N ARG A 29 -5.89 16.51 17.78
CA ARG A 29 -6.40 17.84 18.18
C ARG A 29 -7.93 17.85 18.20
N GLY A 30 -8.51 18.14 19.36
CA GLY A 30 -9.96 18.27 19.54
C GLY A 30 -10.70 16.94 19.79
N LYS A 31 -9.99 15.81 19.86
CA LYS A 31 -10.52 14.51 20.28
C LYS A 31 -9.94 14.12 21.64
N ARG A 32 -10.67 13.33 22.42
CA ARG A 32 -10.14 12.76 23.68
C ARG A 32 -9.17 11.65 23.34
N CYS A 33 -7.89 12.02 23.19
CA CYS A 33 -6.83 11.11 22.80
C CYS A 33 -5.86 10.86 23.94
N GLU A 34 -5.64 9.60 24.27
CA GLU A 34 -4.69 9.15 25.27
C GLU A 34 -3.44 8.58 24.56
N LEU A 35 -2.25 8.95 25.03
CA LEU A 35 -1.00 8.41 24.52
C LEU A 35 -0.84 6.98 25.07
N LEU A 36 -0.90 5.98 24.21
CA LEU A 36 -0.51 4.63 24.60
C LEU A 36 1.01 4.58 24.65
N THR A 37 1.51 4.58 25.87
CA THR A 37 2.85 4.09 26.15
C THR A 37 2.78 2.58 25.98
N LEU A 38 3.18 2.07 24.80
CA LEU A 38 3.43 0.64 24.70
C LEU A 38 4.51 0.31 25.73
N PRO A 39 4.31 -0.71 26.59
CA PRO A 39 5.35 -1.09 27.54
C PRO A 39 6.64 -1.31 26.76
N GLU A 40 7.74 -0.73 27.25
CA GLU A 40 9.07 -1.00 26.74
C GLU A 40 9.20 -2.52 26.61
N ALA A 41 9.49 -2.99 25.40
CA ALA A 41 9.77 -4.39 25.17
C ALA A 41 10.96 -4.74 26.07
N GLN A 42 10.69 -5.40 27.21
CA GLN A 42 11.73 -5.91 28.07
C GLN A 42 12.68 -6.72 27.18
N PRO A 43 14.01 -6.51 27.24
CA PRO A 43 14.93 -7.33 26.51
C PRO A 43 14.82 -8.74 27.09
N GLY A 44 13.96 -9.56 26.49
CA GLY A 44 13.95 -10.98 26.73
C GLY A 44 15.37 -11.52 26.54
N PRO A 45 15.76 -12.59 27.24
CA PRO A 45 17.12 -13.14 27.13
C PRO A 45 17.47 -13.25 25.66
N SER A 46 18.62 -12.67 25.29
CA SER A 46 19.12 -12.56 23.91
C SER A 46 19.16 -13.95 23.27
N ARG A 47 18.02 -14.38 22.76
CA ARG A 47 17.91 -15.39 21.74
C ARG A 47 18.28 -14.62 20.49
N ARG A 48 19.47 -14.92 19.98
CA ARG A 48 19.99 -14.45 18.69
C ARG A 48 18.82 -14.18 17.73
N ALA A 49 18.78 -12.93 17.24
CA ALA A 49 17.85 -12.37 16.27
C ALA A 49 16.78 -13.35 15.76
N GLY A 50 15.56 -13.21 16.31
CA GLY A 50 14.36 -13.79 15.75
C GLY A 50 13.34 -12.70 15.49
N ASN A 51 13.40 -12.10 14.31
CA ASN A 51 12.34 -11.22 13.81
C ASN A 51 10.99 -11.95 13.86
N THR A 52 9.95 -11.38 14.47
CA THR A 52 8.56 -11.75 14.16
C THR A 52 7.67 -10.51 14.08
N THR A 53 7.38 -10.11 12.84
CA THR A 53 6.25 -9.29 12.38
C THR A 53 4.88 -9.92 12.73
N PRO A 54 3.75 -9.19 12.62
CA PRO A 54 2.56 -9.36 13.45
C PRO A 54 1.69 -10.55 13.04
N THR A 55 1.10 -11.19 14.05
CA THR A 55 0.11 -12.26 13.92
C THR A 55 -1.28 -11.68 14.20
N THR A 56 -2.13 -11.58 13.17
CA THR A 56 -3.56 -11.87 13.32
C THR A 56 -3.64 -13.34 13.76
N SER A 57 -4.20 -13.60 14.93
CA SER A 57 -4.13 -14.86 15.67
C SER A 57 -4.47 -16.10 14.84
N ARG A 58 -3.44 -16.75 14.27
CA ARG A 58 -3.43 -18.15 13.82
C ARG A 58 -2.51 -18.92 14.78
N PRO A 59 -2.86 -20.14 15.23
CA PRO A 59 -2.02 -20.92 16.13
C PRO A 59 -0.60 -21.04 15.58
N VAL A 60 0.36 -20.60 16.40
CA VAL A 60 1.78 -20.56 16.10
C VAL A 60 2.29 -22.00 16.01
N GLY A 61 2.41 -22.51 14.79
CA GLY A 61 2.84 -23.89 14.57
C GLY A 61 3.23 -24.24 13.13
N GLU A 62 3.38 -23.26 12.23
CA GLU A 62 3.88 -23.51 10.86
C GLU A 62 4.63 -22.26 10.36
N PRO A 63 5.79 -22.43 9.67
CA PRO A 63 6.49 -21.30 9.07
C PRO A 63 5.62 -20.73 7.95
N ALA A 64 4.92 -19.63 8.24
CA ALA A 64 4.30 -18.82 7.20
C ALA A 64 5.42 -18.36 6.26
N GLN A 65 5.48 -18.96 5.07
CA GLN A 65 6.43 -18.59 4.03
C GLN A 65 6.14 -17.12 3.69
N LEU A 66 6.98 -16.22 4.20
CA LEU A 66 6.92 -14.80 3.94
C LEU A 66 7.22 -14.62 2.46
N VAL A 67 6.17 -14.57 1.63
CA VAL A 67 6.32 -14.17 0.24
C VAL A 67 6.98 -12.78 0.27
N PRO A 68 8.14 -12.60 -0.37
CA PRO A 68 8.78 -11.30 -0.44
C PRO A 68 7.74 -10.28 -0.92
N ARG A 69 7.60 -9.16 -0.20
CA ARG A 69 6.64 -8.11 -0.58
C ARG A 69 6.85 -7.67 -2.02
N ASP A 70 8.10 -7.72 -2.49
CA ASP A 70 8.48 -7.40 -3.86
C ASP A 70 7.94 -8.40 -4.88
N ASP A 71 7.83 -9.69 -4.54
CA ASP A 71 7.22 -10.69 -5.43
C ASP A 71 5.71 -10.50 -5.56
N LEU A 72 5.03 -10.12 -4.47
CA LEU A 72 3.61 -9.76 -4.53
C LEU A 72 3.42 -8.47 -5.35
N ARG A 73 4.23 -7.44 -5.09
CA ARG A 73 4.19 -6.18 -5.83
C ARG A 73 4.47 -6.39 -7.32
N ARG A 74 5.47 -7.21 -7.66
CA ARG A 74 5.79 -7.57 -9.05
C ARG A 74 4.64 -8.30 -9.73
N ARG A 75 3.96 -9.21 -9.03
CA ARG A 75 2.77 -9.89 -9.57
C ARG A 75 1.63 -8.90 -9.86
N ILE A 76 1.32 -8.02 -8.91
CA ILE A 76 0.28 -7.01 -9.07
C ILE A 76 0.58 -6.10 -10.27
N LEU A 77 1.80 -5.56 -10.34
CA LEU A 77 2.20 -4.67 -11.43
C LEU A 77 2.19 -5.38 -12.80
N ARG A 78 2.50 -6.68 -12.87
CA ARG A 78 2.36 -7.45 -14.12
C ARG A 78 0.90 -7.58 -14.55
N THR A 79 0.00 -7.88 -13.61
CA THR A 79 -1.45 -7.93 -13.90
C THR A 79 -1.98 -6.57 -14.33
N GLU A 80 -1.54 -5.49 -13.68
CA GLU A 80 -1.90 -4.12 -14.08
C GLU A 80 -1.37 -3.78 -15.48
N LEU A 81 -0.14 -4.17 -15.81
CA LEU A 81 0.45 -3.97 -17.13
C LEU A 81 -0.35 -4.68 -18.24
N GLU A 82 -0.75 -5.93 -18.01
CA GLU A 82 -1.60 -6.67 -18.96
C GLU A 82 -2.97 -6.00 -19.14
N ASN A 83 -3.56 -5.48 -18.06
CA ASN A 83 -4.82 -4.78 -18.11
C ASN A 83 -4.70 -3.45 -18.89
N GLU A 84 -3.65 -2.67 -18.64
CA GLU A 84 -3.39 -1.42 -19.37
C GLU A 84 -3.19 -1.68 -20.87
N GLN A 85 -2.45 -2.72 -21.25
CA GLN A 85 -2.29 -3.12 -22.65
C GLN A 85 -3.63 -3.47 -23.31
N LYS A 86 -4.49 -4.23 -22.62
CA LYS A 86 -5.83 -4.57 -23.11
C LYS A 86 -6.69 -3.33 -23.29
N GLN A 87 -6.66 -2.40 -22.33
CA GLN A 87 -7.42 -1.15 -22.41
C GLN A 87 -6.96 -0.28 -23.59
N ILE A 88 -5.65 -0.19 -23.83
CA ILE A 88 -5.11 0.51 -25.00
C ILE A 88 -5.62 -0.13 -26.29
N ALA A 89 -5.54 -1.46 -26.43
CA ALA A 89 -6.03 -2.14 -27.62
C ALA A 89 -7.53 -1.90 -27.85
N THR A 90 -8.35 -1.97 -26.80
CA THR A 90 -9.79 -1.66 -26.90
C THR A 90 -10.01 -0.21 -27.33
N LEU A 91 -9.34 0.76 -26.71
CA LEU A 91 -9.47 2.17 -27.07
C LEU A 91 -8.99 2.46 -28.50
N GLU A 92 -7.96 1.76 -28.99
CA GLU A 92 -7.51 1.87 -30.37
C GLU A 92 -8.57 1.35 -31.35
N THR A 93 -9.24 0.24 -31.03
CA THR A 93 -10.36 -0.26 -31.85
C THR A 93 -11.58 0.65 -31.80
N GLU A 94 -11.91 1.21 -30.64
CA GLU A 94 -12.99 2.18 -30.49
C GLU A 94 -12.67 3.47 -31.25
N LEU A 95 -11.42 3.93 -31.22
CA LEU A 95 -11.00 5.14 -31.94
C LEU A 95 -11.15 4.98 -33.47
N ALA A 96 -10.97 3.76 -33.99
CA ALA A 96 -11.13 3.48 -35.42
C ALA A 96 -12.59 3.56 -35.89
N THR A 97 -13.56 3.30 -35.01
CA THR A 97 -14.99 3.31 -35.34
C THR A 97 -15.73 4.55 -34.81
N ALA A 98 -15.08 5.35 -33.97
CA ALA A 98 -15.70 6.49 -33.30
C ALA A 98 -15.90 7.72 -34.22
N PRO A 99 -17.00 8.48 -34.02
CA PRO A 99 -17.23 9.76 -34.68
C PRO A 99 -16.23 10.83 -34.21
N ALA A 100 -15.97 11.83 -35.04
CA ALA A 100 -14.95 12.87 -34.82
C ALA A 100 -15.06 13.56 -33.44
N ASP A 101 -16.28 13.81 -32.97
CA ASP A 101 -16.54 14.46 -31.68
C ASP A 101 -16.07 13.61 -30.48
N ALA A 102 -16.16 12.27 -30.59
CA ALA A 102 -15.72 11.35 -29.55
C ALA A 102 -14.21 11.02 -29.63
N GLN A 103 -13.59 11.18 -30.80
CA GLN A 103 -12.18 10.86 -31.02
C GLN A 103 -11.23 11.66 -30.14
N ALA A 104 -11.51 12.94 -29.88
CA ALA A 104 -10.67 13.78 -29.01
C ALA A 104 -10.58 13.20 -27.59
N THR A 105 -11.73 12.82 -27.02
CA THR A 105 -11.81 12.21 -25.68
C THR A 105 -11.15 10.84 -25.64
N LEU A 106 -11.35 10.01 -26.66
CA LEU A 106 -10.72 8.69 -26.75
C LEU A 106 -9.20 8.80 -26.86
N ARG A 107 -8.67 9.75 -27.65
CA ARG A 107 -7.22 10.02 -27.73
C ARG A 107 -6.65 10.45 -26.38
N GLN A 108 -7.32 11.35 -25.67
CA GLN A 108 -6.87 11.77 -24.33
C GLN A 108 -6.83 10.60 -23.33
N ARG A 109 -7.85 9.73 -23.36
CA ARG A 109 -7.87 8.51 -22.54
C ARG A 109 -6.70 7.59 -22.91
N LEU A 110 -6.50 7.35 -24.19
CA LEU A 110 -5.43 6.51 -24.72
C LEU A 110 -4.05 7.02 -24.32
N GLU A 111 -3.80 8.33 -24.40
CA GLU A 111 -2.56 8.94 -23.90
C GLU A 111 -2.35 8.72 -22.40
N ARG A 112 -3.40 8.83 -21.59
CA ARG A 112 -3.33 8.52 -20.15
C ARG A 112 -2.94 7.07 -19.92
N HIS A 113 -3.57 6.13 -20.60
CA HIS A 113 -3.25 4.70 -20.47
C HIS A 113 -1.81 4.39 -20.93
N ARG A 114 -1.32 5.06 -21.98
CA ARG A 114 0.09 4.96 -22.41
C ARG A 114 1.06 5.46 -21.32
N ARG A 115 0.80 6.62 -20.72
CA ARG A 115 1.62 7.13 -19.60
C ARG A 115 1.60 6.20 -18.37
N ASN A 116 0.46 5.59 -18.08
CA ASN A 116 0.35 4.60 -17.00
C ASN A 116 1.20 3.36 -17.29
N LEU A 117 1.13 2.82 -18.51
CA LEU A 117 1.93 1.67 -18.93
C LEU A 117 3.43 1.95 -18.77
N GLU A 118 3.89 3.13 -19.20
CA GLU A 118 5.27 3.56 -18.98
C GLU A 118 5.63 3.70 -17.50
N ALA A 119 4.71 4.14 -16.64
CA ALA A 119 4.97 4.22 -15.20
C ALA A 119 5.12 2.82 -14.58
N ILE A 120 4.23 1.89 -14.92
CA ILE A 120 4.25 0.52 -14.42
C ILE A 120 5.52 -0.22 -14.89
N THR A 121 5.92 -0.05 -16.15
CA THR A 121 7.17 -0.63 -16.67
C THR A 121 8.40 -0.10 -15.92
N ARG A 122 8.47 1.21 -15.66
CA ARG A 122 9.54 1.80 -14.83
C ARG A 122 9.55 1.25 -13.40
N GLU A 123 8.38 1.01 -12.79
CA GLU A 123 8.31 0.40 -11.47
C GLU A 123 8.77 -1.06 -11.48
N LEU A 124 8.37 -1.83 -12.51
CA LEU A 124 8.82 -3.22 -12.67
C LEU A 124 10.34 -3.32 -12.84
N ASP A 125 10.96 -2.40 -13.57
CA ASP A 125 12.42 -2.34 -13.73
C ASP A 125 13.12 -2.00 -12.41
N ARG A 126 12.54 -1.15 -11.57
CA ARG A 126 13.09 -0.82 -10.23
C ARG A 126 13.00 -1.98 -9.25
N LEU A 127 12.02 -2.86 -9.44
CA LEU A 127 11.83 -4.06 -8.60
C LEU A 127 12.62 -5.25 -9.11
N ARG A 128 13.34 -5.11 -10.24
CA ARG A 128 14.01 -6.20 -10.95
C ARG A 128 15.23 -6.70 -10.22
#